data_AF-A0A259JA11-F1
#
_entry.id   AF-A0A259JA11-F1
#
_cell.length_a   1.000
_cell.length_b   1.000
_cell.length_c   1.000
_cell.angle_alpha   90.00
_cell.angle_beta   90.00
_cell.angle_gamma   90.00
#
_symmetry.space_group_name_H-M   'P 1'
#
loop_
_entity.id
_entity.type
_entity.pdbx_description
1 polymer ?
#
loop_
_entity_poly.entity_id
_entity_poly.type
_entity_poly.pdbx_seq_one_letter_code
_entity_poly.pdbx_strand_id
1 'polypeptide(L)'
;MRVRCVLCGSTKGIGLQEVEGASGAAKAETCDSCHGYTKLFYLSKDPAAEPVADDVAWLGLDLLMRDGPYRRGTFNPFLLGY
;
A
#
# COMPACT_ATOMS: atom_id res chain seq x y z
N MET A 1 9.46 9.99 10.74
CA MET A 1 8.55 8.84 10.50
C MET A 1 7.12 9.35 10.56
N ARG A 2 6.33 9.18 9.49
CA ARG A 2 4.91 9.51 9.46
C ARG A 2 4.12 8.29 9.95
N VAL A 3 3.23 8.46 10.92
CA VAL A 3 2.44 7.36 11.51
C VAL A 3 1.00 7.83 11.66
N ARG A 4 0.30 7.98 10.53
CA ARG A 4 -1.11 8.39 10.51
C ARG A 4 -1.80 7.76 9.30
N CYS A 5 -2.81 6.93 9.53
CA CYS A 5 -3.61 6.35 8.48
C CYS A 5 -4.27 7.46 7.64
N VAL A 6 -4.07 7.41 6.32
CA VAL A 6 -4.72 8.35 5.38
C VAL A 6 -6.23 8.14 5.27
N LEU A 7 -6.74 6.96 5.65
CA LEU A 7 -8.15 6.59 5.48
C LEU A 7 -9.02 7.04 6.65
N CYS A 8 -8.59 6.82 7.89
CA CYS A 8 -9.38 7.14 9.09
C CYS A 8 -8.70 8.14 10.04
N GLY A 9 -7.45 8.54 9.77
CA GLY A 9 -6.71 9.49 10.60
C GLY A 9 -6.14 8.92 11.90
N SER A 10 -6.33 7.63 12.20
CA SER A 10 -5.73 6.96 13.37
C SER A 10 -4.20 6.95 13.30
N THR A 11 -3.56 7.01 14.46
CA THR A 11 -2.10 6.86 14.62
C THR A 11 -1.72 5.53 15.27
N LYS A 12 -2.70 4.66 15.53
CA LYS A 12 -2.54 3.36 16.20
C LYS A 12 -2.68 2.20 15.21
N GLY A 13 -1.99 1.09 15.50
CA GLY A 13 -2.09 -0.13 14.70
C GLY A 13 -1.70 0.09 13.24
N ILE A 14 -0.66 0.89 13.00
CA ILE A 14 -0.13 1.12 11.65
C ILE A 14 0.98 0.10 11.38
N GLY A 15 0.80 -0.73 10.36
CA GLY A 15 1.78 -1.71 9.91
C GLY A 15 2.30 -1.41 8.52
N LEU A 16 3.44 -1.98 8.16
CA LEU A 16 4.00 -1.93 6.80
C LEU A 16 4.22 -3.34 6.30
N GLN A 17 3.60 -3.69 5.17
CA GLN A 17 3.77 -4.96 4.50
C GLN A 17 4.57 -4.77 3.20
N GLU A 18 5.36 -5.76 2.84
CA GLU A 18 6.21 -5.75 1.65
C GLU A 18 6.27 -7.15 1.06
N VAL A 19 6.39 -7.25 -0.26
CA VAL A 19 6.64 -8.52 -0.93
C VAL A 19 8.07 -8.99 -0.61
N GLU A 20 8.22 -10.22 -0.14
CA GLU A 20 9.52 -10.78 0.22
C GLU A 20 10.48 -10.78 -0.99
N GLY A 21 11.72 -10.32 -0.79
CA GLY A 21 12.73 -10.22 -1.84
C GLY A 21 12.56 -9.05 -2.82
N ALA A 22 11.56 -8.18 -2.62
CA ALA A 22 11.38 -6.98 -3.42
C ALA A 22 12.40 -5.87 -3.05
N SER A 23 12.39 -4.77 -3.81
CA SER A 23 13.33 -3.66 -3.65
C SER A 23 13.07 -2.76 -2.42
N GLY A 24 11.93 -2.93 -1.74
CA GLY A 24 11.43 -2.02 -0.71
C GLY A 24 11.00 -0.65 -1.23
N ALA A 25 10.95 -0.46 -2.55
CA ALA A 25 10.47 0.78 -3.16
C ALA A 25 8.96 0.98 -2.97
N ALA A 26 8.19 -0.11 -2.86
CA ALA A 26 6.76 -0.06 -2.53
C ALA A 26 6.44 -0.88 -1.29
N LYS A 27 5.53 -0.38 -0.44
CA LYS A 27 4.99 -1.08 0.73
C LYS A 27 3.51 -0.80 0.89
N ALA A 28 2.78 -1.66 1.58
CA ALA A 28 1.40 -1.41 1.97
C ALA A 28 1.36 -0.90 3.42
N GLU A 29 0.93 0.34 3.63
CA GLU A 29 0.56 0.85 4.95
C GLU A 29 -0.80 0.26 5.32
N THR A 30 -0.84 -0.50 6.41
CA THR A 30 -2.04 -1.16 6.94
C THR A 30 -2.52 -0.43 8.20
N CYS A 31 -3.82 -0.47 8.47
CA CYS A 31 -4.38 0.12 9.68
C CYS A 31 -5.36 -0.82 10.37
N ASP A 32 -5.04 -1.25 11.59
CA ASP A 32 -5.90 -2.11 12.41
C ASP A 32 -7.19 -1.41 12.84
N SER A 33 -7.21 -0.07 12.87
CA SER A 33 -8.39 0.67 13.32
C SER A 33 -9.52 0.69 12.29
N CYS A 34 -9.20 0.69 10.99
CA CYS A 34 -10.20 0.72 9.91
C CYS A 34 -10.13 -0.47 8.97
N HIS A 35 -9.19 -1.39 9.22
CA HIS A 35 -8.88 -2.55 8.38
C HIS A 35 -8.65 -2.16 6.91
N GLY A 36 -8.08 -0.99 6.67
CA GLY A 36 -7.74 -0.51 5.33
C GLY A 36 -6.24 -0.53 5.09
N TYR A 37 -5.83 -0.65 3.83
CA TYR A 37 -4.45 -0.43 3.42
C TYR A 37 -4.30 0.58 2.27
N THR A 38 -3.12 1.18 2.16
CA THR A 38 -2.73 2.09 1.08
C THR A 38 -1.30 1.82 0.67
N LYS A 39 -1.01 1.78 -0.64
CA LYS A 39 0.36 1.63 -1.12
C LYS A 39 1.14 2.91 -0.91
N LEU A 40 2.39 2.76 -0.47
CA LEU A 40 3.38 3.79 -0.29
C LEU A 40 4.55 3.52 -1.22
N PHE A 41 4.97 4.55 -1.95
CA PHE A 41 6.16 4.52 -2.80
C PHE A 41 7.26 5.38 -2.20
N TYR A 42 8.45 4.80 -2.05
CA TYR A 42 9.62 5.45 -1.48
C TYR A 42 10.51 6.01 -2.58
N LEU A 43 10.40 7.32 -2.83
CA LEU A 43 11.26 8.01 -3.81
C LEU A 43 12.76 7.94 -3.50
N SER A 44 13.12 7.69 -2.24
CA SER A 44 14.52 7.45 -1.85
C SER A 44 15.07 6.10 -2.35
N LYS A 45 14.20 5.18 -2.76
CA LYS A 45 14.54 3.87 -3.33
C LYS A 45 14.34 3.87 -4.84
N ASP A 46 13.28 4.52 -5.31
CA ASP A 46 13.01 4.70 -6.73
C ASP A 46 12.57 6.14 -7.02
N PRO A 47 13.51 7.01 -7.46
CA PRO A 47 13.20 8.40 -7.78
C PRO A 47 12.24 8.59 -8.96
N ALA A 48 12.03 7.55 -9.78
CA ALA A 48 11.15 7.58 -10.94
C ALA A 48 9.73 7.08 -10.62
N ALA A 49 9.46 6.66 -9.38
CA ALA A 49 8.17 6.11 -9.01
C ALA A 49 7.03 7.10 -9.28
N GLU A 50 6.01 6.62 -9.98
CA GLU A 50 4.83 7.35 -10.41
C GLU A 50 3.58 6.67 -9.80
N PRO A 51 2.82 7.36 -8.92
CA PRO A 51 1.78 6.73 -8.13
C PRO A 51 0.67 6.01 -8.91
N VAL A 52 0.33 6.41 -10.13
CA VAL A 52 -0.74 5.75 -10.92
C VAL A 52 -0.20 4.52 -11.62
N ALA A 53 0.97 4.63 -12.26
CA ALA A 53 1.61 3.54 -12.97
C ALA A 53 2.13 2.46 -12.02
N ASP A 54 2.85 2.85 -10.96
CA ASP A 54 3.41 1.92 -9.99
C ASP A 54 2.33 1.26 -9.13
N ASP A 55 1.18 1.91 -8.91
CA ASP A 55 0.06 1.25 -8.25
C ASP A 55 -0.48 0.04 -9.04
N VAL A 56 -0.38 0.06 -10.38
CA VAL A 56 -0.64 -1.11 -11.24
C VAL A 56 0.55 -2.06 -11.27
N ALA A 57 1.77 -1.55 -11.44
CA ALA A 57 2.98 -2.38 -11.53
C ALA A 57 3.22 -3.23 -10.27
N TRP A 58 2.80 -2.72 -9.11
CA TRP A 58 2.90 -3.39 -7.82
C TRP A 58 1.62 -4.16 -7.46
N LEU A 59 0.98 -4.82 -8.43
CA LEU A 59 -0.21 -5.67 -8.20
C LEU A 59 0.08 -6.85 -7.26
N GLY A 60 1.32 -7.37 -7.27
CA GLY A 60 1.76 -8.43 -6.36
C GLY A 60 1.62 -8.06 -4.88
N LEU A 61 1.74 -6.77 -4.55
CA LEU A 61 1.50 -6.29 -3.19
C LEU A 61 0.01 -6.36 -2.81
N ASP A 62 -0.92 -6.14 -3.75
CA ASP A 62 -2.35 -6.35 -3.50
C ASP A 62 -2.67 -7.83 -3.31
N LEU A 63 -2.01 -8.72 -4.06
CA LEU A 63 -2.14 -10.17 -3.86
C LEU A 63 -1.69 -10.58 -2.47
N LEU A 64 -0.56 -10.07 -1.98
CA LEU A 64 -0.11 -10.31 -0.61
C LEU A 64 -1.15 -9.84 0.42
N MET A 65 -1.77 -8.68 0.19
CA MET A 65 -2.77 -8.13 1.11
C MET A 65 -4.09 -8.88 1.08
N ARG A 66 -4.43 -9.55 -0.02
CA ARG A 66 -5.70 -10.25 -0.25
C ARG A 66 -5.99 -11.33 0.80
N ASP A 67 -4.95 -11.99 1.30
CA ASP A 67 -5.08 -13.05 2.29
C ASP A 67 -5.22 -12.50 3.73
N GLY A 68 -5.01 -11.20 3.91
CA GLY A 68 -5.10 -10.51 5.18
C GLY A 68 -6.49 -9.92 5.48
N PRO A 69 -6.68 -9.34 6.68
CA PRO A 69 -7.95 -8.73 7.08
C PRO A 69 -8.17 -7.33 6.47
N TYR A 70 -7.34 -6.89 5.53
CA TYR A 70 -7.31 -5.50 5.06
C TYR A 70 -7.97 -5.35 3.70
N ARG A 71 -8.76 -4.29 3.54
CA ARG A 71 -9.31 -3.88 2.25
C ARG A 71 -8.49 -2.74 1.65
N ARG A 72 -8.41 -2.71 0.32
CA ARG A 72 -7.78 -1.59 -0.38
C ARG A 72 -8.57 -0.32 -0.11
N GLY A 73 -7.89 0.72 0.37
CA GLY A 73 -8.49 2.03 0.64
C GLY A 73 -8.43 3.01 -0.53
N THR A 74 -7.63 2.70 -1.55
CA THR A 74 -7.42 3.55 -2.74
C THR A 74 -8.13 2.99 -3.96
N PHE A 75 -8.46 3.89 -4.89
CA PHE A 75 -9.10 3.57 -6.16
C PHE A 75 -8.14 3.84 -7.32
N ASN A 76 -7.98 2.86 -8.22
CA ASN A 76 -7.23 3.00 -9.46
C ASN A 76 -8.09 2.46 -10.62
N PRO A 77 -8.46 3.29 -11.61
CA PRO A 77 -9.35 2.87 -12.70
C PRO A 77 -8.75 1.78 -13.59
N PHE A 78 -7.41 1.65 -13.63
CA PHE A 78 -6.73 0.61 -14.42
C PHE A 78 -6.77 -0.77 -13.76
N LEU A 79 -7.30 -0.87 -12.54
CA LEU A 79 -7.50 -2.12 -11.81
C LEU A 79 -8.98 -2.50 -11.69
N LEU A 80 -9.86 -1.87 -12.48
CA LEU A 80 -11.27 -2.25 -12.54
C LEU A 80 -11.43 -3.67 -13.09
N GLY A 81 -12.13 -4.53 -12.33
CA GLY A 81 -12.39 -5.92 -12.73
C GLY A 81 -11.33 -6.92 -12.28
N TYR A 82 -10.29 -6.45 -11.60
CA TYR A 82 -9.38 -7.27 -10.80
C TYR A 82 -10.01 -7.54 -9.42
#